data_AF-A0A969LW70-F1
#
_entry.id   AF-A0A969LW70-F1
#
_cell.length_a   1.000
_cell.length_b   1.000
_cell.length_c   1.000
_cell.angle_alpha   90.00
_cell.angle_beta   90.00
_cell.angle_gamma   90.00
#
_symmetry.space_group_name_H-M   'P 1'
#
loop_
_entity.id
_entity.type
_entity.pdbx_description
1 polymer ?
#
loop_
_entity_poly.entity_id
_entity_poly.type
_entity_poly.pdbx_seq_one_letter_code
_entity_poly.pdbx_strand_id
1 'polypeptide(L)' 'MTDSERISVVLPSETKKALEQLCQIEKRSISNFVYLLIQEAIDKAKAEGKLP' A
#
# COMPACT_ATOMS: atom_id res chain seq x y z
N MET A 1 14.75 14.50 10.78
CA MET A 1 13.35 14.10 11.04
C MET A 1 12.78 13.69 9.71
N THR A 2 12.40 12.44 9.52
CA THR A 2 11.73 12.00 8.31
C THR A 2 10.25 12.32 8.48
N ASP A 3 9.76 13.37 7.81
CA ASP A 3 8.34 13.73 7.76
C ASP A 3 7.54 12.54 7.22
N SER A 4 6.98 11.75 8.14
CA SER A 4 6.24 10.53 7.83
C SER A 4 4.87 10.65 8.48
N GLU A 5 3.83 10.76 7.67
CA GLU A 5 2.44 10.79 8.11
C GLU A 5 1.90 9.35 8.21
N ARG A 6 1.06 9.07 9.23
CA ARG A 6 0.42 7.75 9.40
C ARG A 6 -0.97 7.74 8.79
N ILE A 7 -1.25 6.73 7.97
CA ILE A 7 -2.60 6.38 7.54
C ILE A 7 -3.16 5.21 8.36
N SER A 8 -4.44 5.27 8.70
CA SER A 8 -5.18 4.19 9.36
C SER A 8 -6.36 3.79 8.49
N VAL A 9 -6.46 2.51 8.12
CA VAL A 9 -7.49 2.01 7.21
C VAL A 9 -8.21 0.83 7.85
N VAL A 10 -9.55 0.86 7.77
CA VAL A 10 -10.41 -0.26 8.19
C VAL A 10 -10.68 -1.14 6.97
N LEU A 11 -10.37 -2.43 7.08
CA LEU A 11 -10.57 -3.42 6.03
C LEU A 11 -11.54 -4.51 6.51
N PRO A 12 -12.34 -5.11 5.60
CA PRO A 12 -13.03 -6.35 5.89
C PRO A 12 -12.06 -7.43 6.38
N SER A 13 -12.50 -8.28 7.30
CA SER A 13 -11.64 -9.30 7.92
C SER A 13 -11.01 -10.24 6.87
N GLU A 14 -11.79 -10.66 5.87
CA GLU A 14 -11.31 -11.54 4.81
C GLU A 14 -10.21 -10.88 3.96
N THR A 15 -10.38 -9.61 3.62
CA THR A 15 -9.38 -8.83 2.88
C THR A 15 -8.08 -8.72 3.65
N LYS A 16 -8.13 -8.46 4.96
CA LYS A 16 -6.93 -8.39 5.79
C LYS A 16 -6.19 -9.73 5.84
N LYS A 17 -6.92 -10.85 5.99
CA LYS A 17 -6.32 -12.19 6.01
C LYS A 17 -5.63 -12.53 4.67
N ALA A 18 -6.28 -12.20 3.55
CA ALA A 18 -5.68 -12.39 2.23
C ALA A 18 -4.41 -11.53 2.05
N LEU A 19 -4.43 -10.28 2.51
CA LEU A 19 -3.26 -9.40 2.49
C LEU A 19 -2.09 -9.96 3.34
N GLU A 20 -2.37 -10.47 4.54
CA GLU A 20 -1.38 -11.10 5.41
C GLU A 20 -0.72 -12.31 4.74
N GLN A 21 -1.51 -13.17 4.09
CA GLN A 21 -1.01 -14.33 3.33
C GLN A 21 -0.14 -13.90 2.14
N LEU A 22 -0.58 -12.90 1.38
CA LEU A 22 0.17 -12.39 0.24
C LEU A 22 1.53 -11.83 0.67
N CYS A 23 1.56 -11.06 1.76
CA CYS A 23 2.80 -10.53 2.32
C CYS A 23 3.79 -11.62 2.75
N GLN A 24 3.28 -12.75 3.26
CA GLN A 24 4.12 -13.92 3.58
C GLN A 24 4.73 -14.55 2.34
N ILE A 25 3.94 -14.73 1.28
CA ILE A 25 4.40 -15.31 -0.01
C ILE A 25 5.49 -14.42 -0.62
N GLU A 26 5.29 -13.11 -0.61
CA GLU A 26 6.23 -12.14 -1.17
C GLU A 26 7.42 -11.82 -0.27
N LYS A 27 7.44 -12.35 0.96
CA LYS A 27 8.46 -12.10 2.00
C LYS A 27 8.63 -10.60 2.30
N ARG A 28 7.51 -9.88 2.42
CA ARG A 28 7.49 -8.43 2.69
C ARG A 28 6.63 -8.12 3.92
N SER A 29 6.94 -7.01 4.59
CA SER A 29 6.05 -6.49 5.64
C SER A 29 4.82 -5.84 5.00
N ILE A 30 3.68 -5.88 5.70
CA ILE A 30 2.43 -5.26 5.23
C ILE A 30 2.64 -3.78 4.93
N SER A 31 3.33 -3.05 5.81
CA SER A 31 3.57 -1.61 5.61
C SER A 31 4.39 -1.33 4.35
N ASN A 32 5.44 -2.12 4.08
CA ASN A 32 6.23 -1.95 2.87
C ASN A 32 5.42 -2.32 1.61
N PHE A 33 4.64 -3.39 1.67
CA PHE A 33 3.80 -3.82 0.56
C PHE A 33 2.71 -2.79 0.22
N VAL A 34 2.00 -2.28 1.24
CA VAL A 34 1.00 -1.22 1.07
C VAL A 34 1.64 0.07 0.55
N TYR A 35 2.81 0.44 1.04
CA TYR A 35 3.56 1.60 0.53
C TYR A 35 3.81 1.49 -0.98
N LEU A 36 4.27 0.32 -1.44
CA LEU A 36 4.55 0.10 -2.87
C LEU A 36 3.28 0.17 -3.72
N LEU A 37 2.20 -0.48 -3.27
CA LEU A 37 0.91 -0.41 -3.98
C LEU A 37 0.39 1.03 -4.09
N ILE A 38 0.52 1.82 -3.02
CA ILE A 38 0.13 3.24 -3.02
C ILE A 38 1.03 4.03 -3.98
N GLN A 39 2.35 3.81 -3.93
CA GLN A 39 3.30 4.51 -4.79
C GLN A 39 3.06 4.20 -6.27
N GLU A 40 2.87 2.94 -6.63
CA GLU A 40 2.54 2.51 -8.00
C GLU A 40 1.24 3.14 -8.49
N ALA A 41 0.21 3.21 -7.64
CA ALA A 41 -1.06 3.86 -7.97
C ALA A 41 -0.89 5.37 -8.22
N ILE A 42 -0.09 6.05 -7.39
CA ILE A 42 0.22 7.48 -7.54
C ILE A 42 1.01 7.71 -8.83
N ASP A 43 2.05 6.92 -9.07
CA ASP A 43 2.92 7.07 -10.24
C ASP A 43 2.13 6.85 -11.53
N LYS A 44 1.23 5.86 -11.55
CA LYS A 44 0.30 5.65 -12.66
C LYS A 44 -0.62 6.84 -12.88
N ALA A 45 -1.20 7.39 -11.80
CA ALA A 45 -2.06 8.56 -11.91
C ALA A 45 -1.32 9.82 -12.38
N LYS A 46 -0.04 10.00 -12.01
CA LYS A 46 0.82 11.05 -12.55
C LYS A 46 1.12 10.86 -14.03
N ALA A 47 1.46 9.64 -14.45
CA ALA A 47 1.72 9.32 -15.85
C ALA A 47 0.48 9.52 -16.74
N GLU A 48 -0.72 9.29 -16.19
CA GLU A 48 -2.01 9.57 -16.85
C GLU A 48 -2.43 11.04 -16.79
N GLY A 49 -1.66 11.92 -16.14
CA GLY A 49 -1.98 13.35 -15.97
C GLY A 49 -3.15 13.64 -15.02
N LYS A 50 -3.56 12.68 -14.19
CA LYS A 50 -4.65 12.82 -13.21
C LYS A 50 -4.20 13.45 -11.90
N LEU A 51 -2.94 13.26 -11.55
CA LEU A 51 -2.29 13.92 -10.41
C LEU A 51 -1.17 14.82 -10.97
N PRO A 52 -1.09 16.09 -10.51
CA PRO A 52 -0.01 17.00 -10.88
C PRO A 52 1.36 16.54 -10.34
#